data_AF-A0A2G8SVM8-F1
#
_entry.id   AF-A0A2G8SVM8-F1
#
_cell.length_a   1.000
_cell.length_b   1.000
_cell.length_c   1.000
_cell.angle_alpha   90.00
_cell.angle_beta   90.00
_cell.angle_gamma   90.00
#
_symmetry.space_group_name_H-M   'P 1'
#
loop_
_entity.id
_entity.type
_entity.pdbx_description
1 polymer ?
#
loop_
_entity_poly.entity_id
_entity_poly.type
_entity_poly.pdbx_seq_one_letter_code
_entity_poly.pdbx_strand_id
1 'polypeptide(L)'
;MGWVEAAGELSVVRQCELAGVSRATVYRPREVERPGEDDLTLCALIDEEFTRHPFYGSRRMVVILKRQGWLVNRKHVQRLMRMLGLAGMAPGAGTAVQHPGHKVYPYLLRGVAIVRPNHVWSTDIT
;
A
#
# COMPACT_ATOMS: atom_id res chain seq x y z
N MET A 1 -12.75 13.06 -11.12
CA MET A 1 -12.39 13.36 -12.53
C MET A 1 -13.69 13.58 -13.27
N GLY A 2 -14.24 14.79 -13.19
CA GLY A 2 -15.59 15.13 -13.69
C GLY A 2 -15.56 16.24 -14.75
N TRP A 3 -14.56 16.23 -15.62
CA TRP A 3 -14.34 17.28 -16.63
C TRP A 3 -14.71 16.85 -18.06
N VAL A 4 -15.09 15.58 -18.25
CA VAL A 4 -15.49 15.04 -19.55
C VAL A 4 -16.86 14.40 -19.42
N GLU A 5 -17.84 14.92 -20.15
CA GLU A 5 -19.23 14.51 -20.14
C GLU A 5 -19.62 13.92 -21.50
N ALA A 6 -20.33 12.78 -21.48
CA ALA A 6 -20.77 12.12 -22.70
C ALA A 6 -21.86 12.91 -23.46
N ALA A 7 -22.59 13.77 -22.75
CA ALA A 7 -23.70 14.57 -23.28
C ALA A 7 -23.46 16.08 -23.04
N GLY A 8 -22.28 16.58 -23.42
CA GLY A 8 -21.95 18.01 -23.37
C GLY A 8 -22.15 18.73 -24.71
N GLU A 9 -22.05 20.06 -24.71
CA GLU A 9 -22.10 20.90 -25.92
C GLU A 9 -20.93 20.64 -26.89
N LEU A 10 -19.79 20.18 -26.36
CA LEU A 10 -18.61 19.80 -27.14
C LEU A 10 -18.52 18.28 -27.28
N SER A 11 -17.97 17.80 -28.39
CA SER A 11 -17.72 16.36 -28.57
C SER A 11 -16.72 15.84 -27.51
N VAL A 12 -16.88 14.59 -27.09
CA VAL A 12 -15.96 13.93 -26.14
C VAL A 12 -14.50 14.03 -26.60
N VAL A 13 -14.27 13.99 -27.93
CA VAL A 13 -12.95 14.19 -28.54
C VAL A 13 -12.39 15.58 -28.18
N ARG A 14 -13.17 16.64 -28.39
CA ARG A 14 -12.74 18.00 -28.10
C ARG A 14 -12.53 18.23 -26.61
N GLN A 15 -13.39 17.66 -25.77
CA GLN A 15 -13.24 17.72 -24.32
C GLN A 15 -11.95 17.02 -23.85
N CYS A 16 -11.61 15.86 -24.42
CA CYS A 16 -10.36 15.14 -24.12
C CYS A 16 -9.11 15.94 -24.53
N GLU A 17 -9.13 16.58 -25.69
CA GLU A 17 -8.04 17.47 -26.15
C GLU A 17 -7.82 18.63 -25.19
N LEU A 18 -8.89 19.34 -24.83
CA LEU A 18 -8.83 20.50 -23.94
C LEU A 18 -8.41 20.12 -22.52
N ALA A 19 -8.84 18.96 -22.03
CA ALA A 19 -8.49 18.45 -20.72
C ALA A 19 -7.10 17.78 -20.66
N GLY A 20 -6.46 17.54 -21.80
CA GLY A 20 -5.18 16.81 -21.89
C GLY A 20 -5.28 15.33 -21.46
N VAL A 21 -6.45 14.71 -21.62
CA VAL A 21 -6.71 13.32 -21.19
C VAL A 21 -6.89 12.41 -22.42
N SER A 22 -6.40 11.18 -22.36
CA SER A 22 -6.61 10.22 -23.45
C SER A 22 -8.08 9.78 -23.56
N ARG A 23 -8.59 9.65 -24.79
CA ARG A 23 -9.96 9.14 -25.04
C ARG A 23 -10.18 7.75 -24.42
N ALA A 24 -9.16 6.89 -24.42
CA ALA A 24 -9.23 5.55 -23.85
C ALA A 24 -9.52 5.58 -22.34
N THR A 25 -9.07 6.61 -21.64
CA THR A 25 -9.35 6.81 -20.21
C THR A 25 -10.82 7.15 -19.95
N VAL A 26 -11.47 7.86 -20.87
CA VAL A 26 -12.88 8.28 -20.74
C VAL A 26 -13.84 7.13 -20.99
N TYR A 27 -13.56 6.29 -21.99
CA TYR A 27 -14.39 5.11 -22.29
C TYR A 27 -14.11 3.92 -21.38
N ARG A 28 -13.04 3.95 -20.58
CA ARG A 28 -12.76 2.88 -19.63
C ARG A 28 -13.86 2.86 -18.56
N PRO A 29 -14.60 1.75 -18.39
CA PRO A 29 -15.56 1.62 -17.31
C PRO A 29 -14.85 1.87 -15.98
N ARG A 30 -15.25 2.94 -15.30
CA ARG A 30 -14.81 3.23 -13.96
C ARG A 30 -15.88 2.66 -13.03
N GLU A 31 -15.84 1.35 -12.83
CA GLU A 31 -16.62 0.72 -11.76
C GLU A 31 -16.07 1.23 -10.43
N VAL A 32 -16.63 2.34 -9.97
CA VAL A 32 -16.61 2.64 -8.56
C VAL A 32 -17.64 1.69 -7.98
N GLU A 33 -17.21 0.47 -7.65
CA GLU A 33 -18.01 -0.46 -6.86
C GLU A 33 -18.49 0.33 -5.64
N ARG A 34 -19.79 0.65 -5.62
CA ARG A 34 -20.40 1.21 -4.43
C ARG A 34 -20.29 0.10 -3.37
N PRO A 35 -19.71 0.38 -2.20
CA PRO A 35 -19.64 -0.61 -1.14
C PRO A 35 -21.06 -1.13 -0.87
N GLY A 36 -21.20 -2.46 -0.82
CA GLY A 36 -22.46 -3.08 -0.42
C GLY A 36 -22.84 -2.69 1.01
N GLU A 37 -24.05 -3.04 1.44
CA GLU A 37 -24.53 -2.75 2.81
C GLU A 37 -23.61 -3.35 3.89
N ASP A 38 -23.09 -4.56 3.63
CA ASP A 38 -22.09 -5.22 4.48
C ASP A 38 -20.76 -4.45 4.51
N ASP A 39 -20.33 -3.89 3.38
CA ASP A 39 -19.08 -3.11 3.30
C ASP A 39 -19.18 -1.81 4.09
N LEU A 40 -20.34 -1.16 4.09
CA LEU A 40 -20.59 0.04 4.89
C LEU A 40 -20.51 -0.27 6.39
N THR A 41 -21.10 -1.39 6.81
CA THR A 41 -21.04 -1.87 8.19
C THR A 41 -19.60 -2.19 8.60
N LEU A 42 -18.86 -2.89 7.73
CA LEU A 42 -17.44 -3.18 7.95
C LEU A 42 -16.59 -1.91 7.99
N CYS A 43 -16.87 -0.91 7.16
CA CYS A 43 -16.19 0.39 7.21
C CYS A 43 -16.39 1.07 8.56
N ALA A 44 -17.61 1.10 9.10
CA ALA A 44 -17.90 1.69 10.40
C ALA A 44 -17.15 0.97 11.53
N LEU A 45 -17.14 -0.37 11.53
CA LEU A 45 -16.40 -1.17 12.52
C LEU A 45 -14.89 -0.97 12.42
N ILE A 46 -14.35 -0.88 11.20
CA ILE A 46 -12.93 -0.64 10.96
C ILE A 46 -12.53 0.76 11.47
N ASP A 47 -13.36 1.77 11.20
CA ASP A 47 -13.11 3.15 11.63
C ASP A 47 -13.13 3.28 13.16
N GLU A 48 -14.13 2.69 13.81
CA GLU A 48 -14.25 2.64 15.26
C GLU A 48 -13.05 1.94 15.92
N GLU A 49 -12.67 0.77 15.39
CA GLU A 49 -11.55 -0.01 15.93
C GLU A 49 -10.21 0.66 15.69
N PHE A 50 -10.03 1.31 14.54
CA PHE A 50 -8.82 2.07 14.23
C PHE A 50 -8.70 3.32 15.11
N THR A 51 -9.82 3.97 15.43
CA THR A 51 -9.85 5.10 16.37
C THR A 51 -9.41 4.69 17.77
N ARG A 52 -9.79 3.48 18.23
CA ARG A 52 -9.29 2.92 19.49
C ARG A 52 -7.83 2.49 19.42
N HIS A 53 -7.41 1.95 18.29
CA HIS A 53 -6.08 1.36 18.09
C HIS A 53 -5.44 1.81 16.76
N PRO A 54 -4.87 3.04 16.69
CA PRO A 54 -4.41 3.66 15.44
C PRO A 54 -3.24 2.93 14.73
N PHE A 55 -2.67 1.91 15.37
CA PHE A 55 -1.56 1.12 14.86
C PHE A 55 -2.01 -0.21 14.22
N TYR A 56 -3.29 -0.58 14.32
CA TYR A 56 -3.77 -1.83 13.73
C TYR A 56 -3.85 -1.75 12.21
N GLY A 57 -3.00 -2.55 11.56
CA GLY A 57 -3.11 -2.83 10.13
C GLY A 57 -4.10 -3.95 9.82
N SER A 58 -4.34 -4.14 8.52
CA SER A 58 -5.25 -5.16 7.97
C SER A 58 -5.13 -6.56 8.59
N ARG A 59 -3.92 -7.00 8.97
CA ARG A 59 -3.73 -8.31 9.62
C ARG A 59 -4.44 -8.40 10.98
N ARG A 60 -4.30 -7.38 11.82
CA ARG A 60 -4.95 -7.33 13.15
C ARG A 60 -6.44 -7.06 13.00
N MET A 61 -6.81 -6.19 12.07
CA MET A 61 -8.20 -5.82 11.81
C MET A 61 -9.05 -7.04 11.41
N VAL A 62 -8.54 -7.93 10.55
CA VAL A 62 -9.21 -9.21 10.22
C VAL A 62 -9.44 -10.08 11.46
N VAL A 63 -8.49 -10.15 12.38
CA VAL A 63 -8.63 -10.96 13.60
C VAL A 63 -9.73 -10.40 14.50
N ILE A 64 -9.83 -9.07 14.62
CA ILE A 64 -10.84 -8.42 15.45
C ILE A 64 -12.23 -8.59 14.84
N LEU A 65 -12.37 -8.33 13.54
CA LEU A 65 -13.62 -8.53 12.83
C LEU A 65 -14.10 -9.99 12.92
N LYS A 66 -13.19 -10.97 12.80
CA LYS A 66 -13.52 -12.39 13.03
C LYS A 66 -14.00 -12.69 14.45
N ARG A 67 -13.41 -12.06 15.47
CA ARG A 67 -13.86 -12.20 16.87
C ARG A 67 -15.24 -11.59 17.09
N GLN A 68 -15.61 -10.59 16.30
CA GLN A 68 -16.94 -9.98 16.28
C GLN A 68 -17.94 -10.73 15.39
N GLY A 69 -17.57 -11.90 14.82
CA GLY A 69 -18.46 -12.75 14.02
C GLY A 69 -18.37 -12.55 12.51
N TRP A 70 -17.53 -11.64 12.01
CA TRP A 70 -17.41 -11.35 10.57
C TRP A 70 -16.39 -12.25 9.87
N LEU A 71 -16.84 -13.03 8.89
CA LEU A 71 -15.99 -13.87 8.05
C LEU A 71 -15.44 -13.08 6.86
N VAL A 72 -14.41 -12.25 7.11
CA VAL A 72 -13.80 -11.38 6.09
C VAL A 72 -12.41 -11.83 5.65
N ASN A 73 -12.12 -11.70 4.36
CA ASN A 73 -10.79 -11.90 3.79
C ASN A 73 -9.89 -10.67 4.06
N ARG A 74 -8.60 -10.88 4.30
CA ARG A 74 -7.62 -9.80 4.43
C ARG A 74 -7.57 -8.87 3.22
N LYS A 75 -7.70 -9.38 1.99
CA LYS A 75 -7.72 -8.53 0.78
C LYS A 75 -8.90 -7.56 0.81
N HIS A 76 -10.03 -8.01 1.33
CA HIS A 76 -11.23 -7.19 1.48
C HIS A 76 -10.98 -6.06 2.51
N VAL A 77 -10.51 -6.41 3.70
CA VAL A 77 -10.18 -5.42 4.74
C VAL A 77 -9.11 -4.42 4.27
N GLN A 78 -8.11 -4.86 3.50
CA GLN A 78 -7.12 -3.97 2.88
C GLN A 78 -7.74 -2.96 1.91
N ARG A 79 -8.73 -3.39 1.11
CA ARG A 79 -9.48 -2.50 0.21
C ARG A 79 -10.25 -1.45 1.02
N LEU A 80 -11.01 -1.88 2.03
CA LEU A 80 -11.82 -0.97 2.87
C LEU A 80 -10.95 0.04 3.64
N MET A 81 -9.86 -0.41 4.27
CA MET A 81 -8.91 0.49 4.92
C MET A 81 -8.33 1.52 3.95
N ARG A 82 -8.02 1.13 2.71
CA ARG A 82 -7.54 2.06 1.68
C ARG A 82 -8.61 3.07 1.27
N MET A 83 -9.87 2.65 1.17
CA MET A 83 -10.99 3.55 0.90
C MET A 83 -11.18 4.58 2.02
N LEU A 84 -10.99 4.17 3.28
CA LEU A 84 -11.03 5.04 4.46
C LEU A 84 -9.76 5.88 4.66
N GLY A 85 -8.71 5.67 3.86
CA GLY A 85 -7.42 6.36 4.02
C GLY A 85 -6.60 5.88 5.24
N LEU A 86 -6.94 4.72 5.80
CA LEU A 86 -6.32 4.17 7.00
C LEU A 86 -5.12 3.27 6.64
N ALA A 87 -4.04 3.40 7.41
CA ALA A 87 -2.85 2.57 7.29
C ALA A 87 -2.38 2.09 8.66
N GLY A 88 -2.05 0.81 8.77
CA GLY A 88 -1.48 0.27 9.99
C GLY A 88 -0.07 0.80 10.21
N MET A 89 0.15 1.49 11.33
CA MET A 89 1.49 1.88 11.77
C MET A 89 2.15 0.68 12.44
N ALA A 90 2.89 -0.11 11.65
CA ALA A 90 3.77 -1.15 12.16
C ALA A 90 5.23 -0.69 11.99
N PRO A 91 6.11 -0.87 13.00
CA PRO A 91 7.54 -0.70 12.79
C PRO A 91 7.98 -1.60 11.64
N GLY A 92 8.78 -1.06 10.71
CA GLY A 92 9.47 -1.89 9.73
C GLY A 92 10.39 -2.89 10.43
N ALA A 93 10.89 -3.89 9.69
CA ALA A 93 11.91 -4.77 10.23
C ALA A 93 13.08 -3.91 10.75
N GLY A 94 13.42 -4.03 12.02
CA GLY A 94 14.47 -3.26 12.69
C GLY A 94 15.88 -3.68 12.26
N THR A 95 16.11 -3.89 10.96
CA THR A 95 17.38 -4.38 10.40
C THR A 95 18.53 -3.41 10.57
N ALA A 96 18.24 -2.13 10.84
CA ALA A 96 19.25 -1.11 11.10
C ALA A 96 19.78 -1.14 12.55
N VAL A 97 19.05 -1.76 13.49
CA VAL A 97 19.47 -1.82 14.90
C VAL A 97 20.24 -3.11 15.13
N GLN A 98 21.56 -2.98 15.30
CA GLN A 98 22.40 -4.11 15.68
C GLN A 98 22.02 -4.61 17.08
N HIS A 99 21.87 -5.93 17.23
CA HIS A 99 21.68 -6.52 18.54
C HIS A 99 22.93 -6.27 19.41
N PRO A 100 22.81 -5.87 20.69
CA PRO A 100 23.97 -5.49 21.53
C PRO A 100 25.03 -6.58 21.67
N GLY A 101 24.64 -7.85 21.53
CA GLY A 101 25.54 -9.00 21.60
C GLY A 101 26.29 -9.32 20.29
N HIS A 102 26.01 -8.62 19.18
CA HIS A 102 26.70 -8.90 17.92
C HIS A 102 28.08 -8.22 17.92
N LYS A 103 29.13 -9.04 17.78
CA LYS A 103 30.50 -8.53 17.66
C LYS A 103 30.64 -7.74 16.37
N VAL A 104 31.07 -6.48 16.48
CA VAL A 104 31.41 -5.66 15.33
C VAL A 104 32.77 -6.12 14.79
N TYR A 105 32.80 -6.61 13.56
CA TYR A 105 34.03 -6.94 12.87
C TYR A 105 34.52 -5.72 12.09
N PRO A 106 35.82 -5.38 12.17
CA PRO A 106 36.37 -4.30 11.35
C PRO A 106 36.25 -4.66 9.87
N TYR A 107 35.93 -3.68 9.03
CA TYR A 107 35.95 -3.87 7.58
C TYR A 107 37.39 -3.94 7.09
N LEU A 108 37.90 -5.16 6.92
CA LEU A 108 39.32 -5.44 6.65
C LEU A 108 39.81 -4.94 5.27
N LEU A 109 38.90 -4.62 4.36
CA LEU A 109 39.23 -4.07 3.04
C LEU A 109 39.38 -2.54 3.06
N ARG A 110 39.20 -1.88 4.20
CA ARG A 110 39.33 -0.43 4.32
C ARG A 110 40.77 0.00 4.00
N GLY A 111 40.93 0.85 2.99
CA GLY A 111 42.24 1.37 2.57
C GLY A 111 43.07 0.43 1.69
N VAL A 112 42.53 -0.72 1.29
CA VAL A 112 43.21 -1.65 0.38
C VAL A 112 42.96 -1.24 -1.07
N ALA A 113 44.02 -0.92 -1.81
CA ALA A 113 43.94 -0.66 -3.25
C ALA A 113 43.79 -1.98 -4.03
N ILE A 114 42.66 -2.16 -4.71
CA ILE A 114 42.37 -3.38 -5.49
C ILE A 114 42.96 -3.22 -6.89
N VAL A 115 44.22 -3.64 -7.07
CA VAL A 115 45.00 -3.36 -8.31
C VAL A 115 45.04 -4.50 -9.34
N ARG A 116 44.49 -5.68 -9.04
CA ARG A 116 44.52 -6.84 -9.96
C ARG A 116 43.30 -7.76 -9.81
N PRO A 117 42.96 -8.54 -10.85
CA PRO A 117 41.98 -9.62 -10.73
C PRO A 117 42.36 -10.62 -9.64
N ASN A 118 41.35 -11.24 -9.00
CA ASN A 118 41.52 -12.20 -7.89
C ASN A 118 42.21 -11.65 -6.64
N HIS A 119 42.04 -10.36 -6.35
CA HIS A 119 42.58 -9.71 -5.16
C HIS A 119 41.55 -9.60 -4.01
N VAL A 120 40.25 -9.52 -4.35
CA VAL A 120 39.14 -9.46 -3.38
C VAL A 120 37.97 -10.31 -3.92
N TRP A 121 37.29 -11.03 -3.04
CA TRP A 121 36.06 -11.76 -3.33
C TRP A 121 34.94 -11.30 -2.40
N SER A 122 33.72 -11.22 -2.94
CA SER A 122 32.50 -10.95 -2.18
C SER A 122 31.47 -12.01 -2.54
N THR A 123 30.71 -12.47 -1.55
CA THR A 123 29.57 -13.38 -1.75
C THR A 123 28.37 -12.80 -1.02
N ASP A 124 27.20 -12.93 -1.63
CA ASP A 124 25.92 -12.56 -1.03
C ASP A 124 24.99 -13.77 -1.12
N ILE A 125 24.21 -14.02 -0.07
CA ILE A 125 23.23 -15.11 -0.02
C ILE A 125 21.86 -14.46 0.12
N THR A 126 21.00 -14.70 -0.87
CA THR A 126 19.62 -14.19 -0.92
C THR A 126 18.65 -15.18 -0.28
#